data_AF-A0A850XME1-F1
#
_entry.id   AF-A0A850XME1-F1
#
_cell.length_a   1.000
_cell.length_b   1.000
_cell.length_c   1.000
_cell.angle_alpha   90.00
_cell.angle_beta   90.00
_cell.angle_gamma   90.00
#
_symmetry.space_group_name_H-M   'P 1'
#
loop_
_entity.id
_entity.type
_entity.pdbx_description
1 polymer ?
#
loop_
_entity_poly.entity_id
_entity_poly.type
_entity_poly.pdbx_seq_one_letter_code
_entity_poly.pdbx_strand_id
1 'polypeptide(L)'
;PPQPSHWKQSRQELLQCVEHVLQVLLGWDPLPSPSPQPIWERVLAACREQGLLTDSDTRDGCVPTPTATTRPFYLILDDNFYYRSMRYEVYQLARKYSLSYCQIFLDCPLECCLQRNRLRSNPVPDETIRLMARKIEMPDVRKNAWERNSLILRSSDSAPEDEYQIIGLLASALENPVKPNEENTEQKEADRAACAASTVHQADQACRRIISQAMKDAKDHNVLPSMMKSLAEELNRLKAEFLEDLRQGDNLKNQTCTEDEYSDTAASVIPSFQHKATTLVNKYILK
;
A
#
# COMPACT_ATOMS: atom_id res chain seq x y z
N PRO A 1 10.80 14.17 2.24
CA PRO A 1 10.13 12.86 2.20
C PRO A 1 10.90 11.76 2.96
N PRO A 2 10.28 11.08 3.93
CA PRO A 2 10.87 9.91 4.59
C PRO A 2 11.11 8.78 3.59
N GLN A 3 12.30 8.17 3.63
CA GLN A 3 12.60 7.04 2.76
C GLN A 3 11.61 5.88 3.02
N PRO A 4 11.06 5.26 1.95
CA PRO A 4 10.21 4.10 2.13
C PRO A 4 11.00 2.98 2.80
N SER A 5 10.35 2.22 3.69
CA SER A 5 10.96 1.05 4.31
C SER A 5 11.46 0.08 3.23
N HIS A 6 12.60 -0.56 3.45
CA HIS A 6 13.24 -1.45 2.48
C HIS A 6 12.27 -2.44 1.81
N TRP A 7 11.37 -3.09 2.57
CA TRP A 7 10.41 -4.03 2.01
C TRP A 7 9.40 -3.40 1.02
N LYS A 8 9.05 -2.13 1.20
CA LYS A 8 8.14 -1.40 0.29
C LYS A 8 8.85 -1.12 -1.03
N GLN A 9 10.11 -0.70 -0.95
CA GLN A 9 10.96 -0.51 -2.13
C GLN A 9 11.11 -1.83 -2.89
N SER A 10 11.51 -2.90 -2.22
CA SER A 10 11.68 -4.22 -2.86
C SER A 10 10.39 -4.74 -3.50
N ARG A 11 9.22 -4.51 -2.90
CA ARG A 11 7.93 -4.91 -3.51
C ARG A 11 7.58 -4.05 -4.72
N GLN A 12 7.81 -2.74 -4.65
CA GLN A 12 7.60 -1.84 -5.79
C GLN A 12 8.48 -2.25 -6.97
N GLU A 13 9.75 -2.56 -6.72
CA GLU A 13 10.70 -3.05 -7.72
C GLU A 13 10.25 -4.40 -8.32
N LEU A 14 9.75 -5.32 -7.48
CA LEU A 14 9.18 -6.59 -7.95
C LEU A 14 7.98 -6.36 -8.88
N LEU A 15 7.04 -5.48 -8.51
CA LEU A 15 5.87 -5.16 -9.33
C LEU A 15 6.25 -4.51 -10.66
N GLN A 16 7.28 -3.66 -10.68
CA GLN A 16 7.84 -3.10 -11.91
C GLN A 16 8.46 -4.18 -12.80
N CYS A 17 9.19 -5.13 -12.22
CA CYS A 17 9.73 -6.27 -12.97
C CYS A 17 8.60 -7.14 -13.55
N VAL A 18 7.57 -7.42 -12.75
CA VAL A 18 6.37 -8.16 -13.20
C VAL A 18 5.70 -7.45 -14.36
N GLU A 19 5.47 -6.14 -14.24
CA GLU A 19 4.87 -5.34 -15.30
C GLU A 19 5.69 -5.36 -16.60
N HIS A 20 7.03 -5.28 -16.49
CA HIS A 20 7.92 -5.39 -17.64
C HIS A 20 7.82 -6.77 -18.32
N VAL A 21 7.80 -7.86 -17.53
CA VAL A 21 7.56 -9.22 -18.07
C VAL A 21 6.20 -9.29 -18.79
N LEU A 22 5.14 -8.71 -18.22
CA LEU A 22 3.82 -8.69 -18.84
C LEU A 22 3.80 -7.93 -20.17
N GLN A 23 4.43 -6.75 -20.24
CA GLN A 23 4.53 -5.97 -21.48
C GLN A 23 5.19 -6.77 -22.59
N VAL A 24 6.31 -7.40 -22.25
CA VAL A 24 7.05 -8.28 -23.14
C VAL A 24 6.17 -9.45 -23.64
N LEU A 25 5.52 -10.18 -22.73
CA LEU A 25 4.70 -11.34 -23.09
C LEU A 25 3.50 -10.95 -23.96
N LEU A 26 2.99 -9.74 -23.81
CA LEU A 26 1.87 -9.21 -24.59
C LEU A 26 2.31 -8.56 -25.92
N GLY A 27 3.61 -8.52 -26.22
CA GLY A 27 4.15 -7.90 -27.43
C GLY A 27 4.04 -6.37 -27.44
N TRP A 28 3.97 -5.75 -26.26
CA TRP A 28 3.98 -4.29 -26.13
C TRP A 28 5.42 -3.79 -26.12
N ASP A 29 5.65 -2.57 -26.62
CA ASP A 29 6.95 -1.90 -26.48
C ASP A 29 7.28 -1.80 -24.98
N PRO A 30 8.34 -2.48 -24.50
CA PRO A 30 8.65 -2.47 -23.09
C PRO A 30 9.00 -1.05 -22.66
N LEU A 31 8.57 -0.64 -21.45
CA LEU A 31 9.19 0.54 -20.83
C LEU A 31 10.71 0.33 -20.77
N PRO A 32 11.53 1.40 -20.70
CA PRO A 32 12.96 1.26 -20.45
C PRO A 32 13.17 0.25 -19.33
N SER A 33 13.98 -0.78 -19.57
CA SER A 33 14.22 -1.84 -18.59
C SER A 33 14.46 -1.20 -17.22
N PRO A 34 13.85 -1.69 -16.13
CA PRO A 34 14.17 -1.19 -14.81
C PRO A 34 15.69 -1.22 -14.68
N SER A 35 16.31 -0.04 -14.52
CA SER A 35 17.77 0.18 -14.52
C SER A 35 18.47 -0.96 -13.79
N PRO A 36 19.63 -1.49 -14.20
CA PRO A 36 20.17 -2.79 -13.74
C PRO A 36 19.98 -3.00 -12.23
N GLN A 37 18.88 -3.67 -11.88
CA GLN A 37 18.50 -3.92 -10.50
C GLN A 37 18.77 -5.41 -10.21
N PRO A 38 19.28 -5.77 -9.02
CA PRO A 38 19.50 -7.16 -8.64
C PRO A 38 18.25 -8.05 -8.77
N ILE A 39 17.06 -7.47 -8.66
CA ILE A 39 15.79 -8.19 -8.79
C ILE A 39 15.52 -8.59 -10.24
N TRP A 40 15.82 -7.71 -11.21
CA TRP A 40 15.58 -8.00 -12.63
C TRP A 40 16.42 -9.17 -13.13
N GLU A 41 17.70 -9.23 -12.75
CA GLU A 41 18.58 -10.35 -13.07
C GLU A 41 18.07 -11.68 -12.51
N ARG A 42 17.50 -11.66 -11.30
CA ARG A 42 16.88 -12.85 -10.70
C ARG A 42 15.63 -13.29 -11.45
N VAL A 43 14.83 -12.35 -11.95
CA VAL A 43 13.66 -12.64 -12.79
C VAL A 43 14.10 -13.27 -14.11
N LEU A 44 15.11 -12.70 -14.78
CA LEU A 44 15.67 -13.28 -16.01
C LEU A 44 16.23 -14.68 -15.78
N ALA A 45 16.97 -14.90 -14.69
CA ALA A 45 17.47 -16.22 -14.33
C ALA A 45 16.32 -17.23 -14.13
N ALA A 46 15.27 -16.85 -13.39
CA ALA A 46 14.09 -17.69 -13.20
C ALA A 46 13.36 -17.98 -14.52
N CYS A 47 13.27 -17.00 -15.42
CA CYS A 47 12.70 -17.21 -16.76
C CYS A 47 13.54 -18.19 -17.59
N ARG A 48 14.88 -18.13 -17.53
CA ARG A 48 15.76 -19.09 -18.21
C ARG A 48 15.59 -20.50 -17.65
N GLU A 49 15.56 -20.65 -16.33
CA GLU A 49 15.34 -21.94 -15.65
C GLU A 49 14.00 -22.58 -16.03
N GLN A 50 12.98 -21.76 -16.28
CA GLN A 50 11.66 -22.20 -16.72
C GLN A 50 11.54 -22.35 -18.25
N GLY A 51 12.63 -22.14 -19.00
CA GLY A 51 12.66 -22.26 -20.46
C GLY A 51 11.87 -21.17 -21.20
N LEU A 52 11.62 -20.03 -20.55
CA LEU A 52 10.89 -18.88 -21.11
C LEU A 52 11.79 -17.91 -21.90
N LEU A 53 13.11 -18.10 -21.81
CA LEU A 53 14.12 -17.31 -22.51
C LEU A 53 15.01 -18.25 -23.32
N THR A 54 15.30 -17.91 -24.57
CA THR A 54 16.26 -18.62 -25.42
C THR A 54 17.61 -17.89 -25.41
N ASP A 55 18.70 -18.65 -25.43
CA ASP A 55 20.07 -18.11 -25.29
C ASP A 55 20.58 -17.34 -26.53
N SER A 56 19.78 -17.15 -27.58
CA SER A 56 20.25 -16.55 -28.84
C SER A 56 20.45 -15.04 -28.82
N ASP A 57 19.87 -14.31 -27.86
CA ASP A 57 19.84 -12.84 -27.90
C ASP A 57 20.77 -12.23 -26.84
N THR A 58 22.07 -12.24 -27.16
CA THR A 58 23.16 -11.70 -26.32
C THR A 58 23.43 -10.21 -26.52
N ARG A 59 22.50 -9.42 -27.06
CA ARG A 59 22.69 -7.96 -27.22
C ARG A 59 21.41 -7.18 -26.90
N ASP A 60 21.47 -6.43 -25.79
CA ASP A 60 20.54 -5.42 -25.30
C ASP A 60 19.04 -5.77 -25.37
N GLY A 61 18.47 -6.20 -24.24
CA GLY A 61 17.03 -6.40 -24.07
C GLY A 61 16.60 -7.86 -24.10
N CYS A 62 17.10 -8.67 -23.16
CA CYS A 62 16.68 -10.06 -23.01
C CYS A 62 15.20 -10.10 -22.56
N VAL A 63 14.33 -10.50 -23.48
CA VAL A 63 12.87 -10.36 -23.39
C VAL A 63 12.27 -11.77 -23.49
N PRO A 64 11.51 -12.25 -22.49
CA PRO A 64 10.82 -13.53 -22.58
C PRO A 64 9.92 -13.57 -23.81
N THR A 65 10.32 -14.33 -24.83
CA THR A 65 9.51 -14.55 -26.02
C THR A 65 8.62 -15.76 -25.77
N PRO A 66 7.29 -15.59 -25.69
CA PRO A 66 6.42 -16.74 -25.60
C PRO A 66 6.56 -17.51 -26.92
N THR A 67 7.17 -18.70 -26.88
CA THR A 67 6.94 -19.71 -27.93
C THR A 67 5.44 -19.84 -28.09
N ALA A 68 4.93 -19.91 -29.33
CA ALA A 68 3.50 -20.01 -29.62
C ALA A 68 2.87 -21.26 -28.96
N THR A 69 2.54 -21.16 -27.68
CA THR A 69 1.95 -22.22 -26.88
C THR A 69 0.46 -21.96 -26.82
N THR A 70 -0.33 -22.97 -27.20
CA THR A 70 -1.80 -22.96 -27.09
C THR A 70 -2.31 -23.03 -25.64
N ARG A 71 -1.41 -22.89 -24.65
CA ARG A 71 -1.70 -23.07 -23.23
C ARG A 71 -1.60 -21.73 -22.49
N PRO A 72 -2.46 -21.50 -21.48
CA PRO A 72 -2.40 -20.30 -20.66
C PRO A 72 -1.05 -20.21 -19.93
N PHE A 73 -0.49 -19.00 -19.90
CA PHE A 73 0.68 -18.68 -19.09
C PHE A 73 0.23 -18.21 -17.70
N TYR A 74 0.80 -18.78 -16.64
CA TYR A 74 0.49 -18.42 -15.27
C TYR A 74 1.69 -17.74 -14.62
N LEU A 75 1.47 -16.53 -14.10
CA LEU A 75 2.43 -15.85 -13.24
C LEU A 75 1.99 -16.03 -11.78
N ILE A 76 2.79 -16.76 -11.00
CA ILE A 76 2.52 -17.02 -9.59
C ILE A 76 3.37 -16.08 -8.75
N LEU A 77 2.72 -15.22 -7.96
CA LEU A 77 3.37 -14.39 -6.96
C LEU A 77 3.24 -15.06 -5.60
N ASP A 78 4.35 -15.57 -5.07
CA ASP A 78 4.43 -16.16 -3.73
C ASP A 78 4.91 -15.11 -2.72
N ASP A 79 3.96 -14.53 -1.99
CA ASP A 79 4.20 -13.53 -0.95
C ASP A 79 3.17 -13.72 0.17
N ASN A 80 3.44 -13.18 1.36
CA ASN A 80 2.50 -13.20 2.48
C ASN A 80 1.25 -12.34 2.24
N PHE A 81 1.32 -11.39 1.30
CA PHE A 81 0.23 -10.45 0.96
C PHE A 81 -0.53 -9.93 2.18
N TYR A 82 0.24 -9.50 3.17
CA TYR A 82 -0.22 -9.21 4.52
C TYR A 82 -1.36 -8.18 4.60
N TYR A 83 -1.31 -7.14 3.76
CA TYR A 83 -2.38 -6.16 3.62
C TYR A 83 -3.16 -6.38 2.32
N ARG A 84 -4.46 -6.12 2.35
CA ARG A 84 -5.35 -6.09 1.18
C ARG A 84 -4.83 -5.19 0.07
N SER A 85 -4.23 -4.05 0.42
CA SER A 85 -3.65 -3.12 -0.56
C SER A 85 -2.55 -3.77 -1.40
N MET A 86 -1.75 -4.68 -0.83
CA MET A 86 -0.72 -5.41 -1.58
C MET A 86 -1.32 -6.32 -2.65
N ARG A 87 -2.47 -6.96 -2.35
CA ARG A 87 -3.20 -7.80 -3.31
C ARG A 87 -3.89 -6.95 -4.37
N TYR A 88 -4.41 -5.79 -3.96
CA TYR A 88 -5.07 -4.86 -4.87
C TYR A 88 -4.11 -4.28 -5.92
N GLU A 89 -2.83 -4.01 -5.57
CA GLU A 89 -1.81 -3.59 -6.54
C GLU A 89 -1.63 -4.62 -7.67
N VAL A 90 -1.61 -5.91 -7.33
CA VAL A 90 -1.54 -7.00 -8.32
C VAL A 90 -2.83 -7.07 -9.15
N TYR A 91 -3.99 -6.95 -8.51
CA TYR A 91 -5.28 -6.88 -9.21
C TYR A 91 -5.33 -5.69 -10.19
N GLN A 92 -4.76 -4.54 -9.84
CA GLN A 92 -4.67 -3.38 -10.71
C GLN A 92 -3.82 -3.64 -11.94
N LEU A 93 -2.68 -4.33 -11.79
CA LEU A 93 -1.88 -4.77 -12.93
C LEU A 93 -2.67 -5.73 -13.83
N ALA A 94 -3.32 -6.73 -13.24
CA ALA A 94 -4.16 -7.65 -14.01
C ALA A 94 -5.26 -6.90 -14.79
N ARG A 95 -5.94 -5.96 -14.12
CA ARG A 95 -6.94 -5.10 -14.75
C ARG A 95 -6.37 -4.24 -15.88
N LYS A 96 -5.19 -3.63 -15.68
CA LYS A 96 -4.54 -2.75 -16.66
C LYS A 96 -4.26 -3.49 -17.97
N TYR A 97 -3.83 -4.74 -17.88
CA TYR A 97 -3.44 -5.56 -19.03
C TYR A 97 -4.53 -6.55 -19.48
N SER A 98 -5.77 -6.39 -19.00
CA SER A 98 -6.89 -7.29 -19.31
C SER A 98 -6.63 -8.76 -19.00
N LEU A 99 -5.91 -9.05 -17.92
CA LEU A 99 -5.50 -10.39 -17.51
C LEU A 99 -6.51 -11.01 -16.54
N SER A 100 -6.51 -12.34 -16.49
CA SER A 100 -7.18 -13.09 -15.44
C SER A 100 -6.46 -12.93 -14.10
N TYR A 101 -7.23 -12.83 -13.02
CA TYR A 101 -6.72 -12.72 -11.66
C TYR A 101 -7.47 -13.67 -10.74
N CYS A 102 -6.72 -14.34 -9.88
CA CYS A 102 -7.23 -15.09 -8.74
C CYS A 102 -6.22 -15.06 -7.61
N GLN A 103 -6.67 -15.38 -6.39
CA GLN A 103 -5.82 -15.48 -5.22
C GLN A 103 -6.14 -16.75 -4.43
N ILE A 104 -5.09 -17.36 -3.90
CA ILE A 104 -5.17 -18.53 -3.04
C ILE A 104 -4.62 -18.13 -1.68
N PHE A 105 -5.44 -18.19 -0.64
CA PHE A 105 -5.06 -17.89 0.72
C PHE A 105 -4.88 -19.19 1.50
N LEU A 106 -3.66 -19.43 1.99
CA LEU A 106 -3.32 -20.61 2.76
C LEU A 106 -3.56 -20.34 4.25
N ASP A 107 -4.74 -20.71 4.74
CA ASP A 107 -5.14 -20.56 6.13
C ASP A 107 -4.55 -21.69 6.98
N CYS A 108 -3.63 -21.37 7.88
CA CYS A 108 -2.93 -22.35 8.70
C CYS A 108 -3.06 -21.98 10.18
N PRO A 109 -3.46 -22.92 11.06
CA PRO A 109 -3.54 -22.66 12.50
C PRO A 109 -2.23 -22.07 13.06
N LEU A 110 -2.35 -21.08 13.95
CA LEU A 110 -1.22 -20.36 14.54
C LEU A 110 -0.19 -21.33 15.16
N GLU A 111 -0.65 -22.34 15.89
CA GLU A 111 0.24 -23.31 16.53
C GLU A 111 1.04 -24.12 15.50
N CYS A 112 0.41 -24.52 14.39
CA CYS A 112 1.09 -25.18 13.28
C CYS A 112 2.12 -24.24 12.62
N CYS A 113 1.78 -22.95 12.43
CA CYS A 113 2.71 -21.95 11.91
C CYS A 113 3.94 -21.80 12.82
N LEU A 114 3.75 -21.72 14.14
CA LEU A 114 4.84 -21.61 15.13
C LEU A 114 5.71 -22.87 15.14
N GLN A 115 5.10 -24.05 15.11
CA GLN A 115 5.83 -25.32 15.04
C GLN A 115 6.69 -25.41 13.77
N ARG A 116 6.09 -25.15 12.60
CA ARG A 116 6.80 -25.15 11.31
C ARG A 116 7.91 -24.10 11.29
N ASN A 117 7.68 -22.93 11.88
CA ASN A 117 8.68 -21.86 11.94
C ASN A 117 9.94 -22.28 12.70
N ARG A 118 9.79 -22.95 13.85
CA ARG A 118 10.93 -23.43 14.66
C ARG A 118 11.80 -24.46 13.93
N LEU A 119 11.27 -25.10 12.89
CA LEU A 119 11.99 -26.09 12.06
C LEU A 119 12.69 -25.46 10.86
N ARG A 120 12.51 -24.16 10.59
CA ARG A 120 13.16 -23.47 9.46
C ARG A 120 14.64 -23.26 9.74
N SER A 121 15.45 -23.23 8.69
CA SER A 121 16.86 -22.84 8.77
C SER A 121 17.05 -21.42 9.33
N ASN A 122 16.15 -20.50 8.98
CA ASN A 122 16.11 -19.13 9.47
C ASN A 122 14.73 -18.83 10.07
N PRO A 123 14.49 -19.18 11.35
CA PRO A 123 13.22 -18.90 12.01
C PRO A 123 13.04 -17.40 12.25
N VAL A 124 11.81 -16.91 12.11
CA VAL A 124 11.46 -15.55 12.57
C VAL A 124 11.02 -15.60 14.04
N PRO A 125 11.06 -14.48 14.80
CA PRO A 125 10.57 -14.47 16.18
C PRO A 125 9.10 -14.91 16.26
N ASP A 126 8.77 -15.76 17.24
CA ASP A 126 7.39 -16.24 17.46
C ASP A 126 6.39 -15.07 17.59
N GLU A 127 6.79 -13.97 18.24
CA GLU A 127 5.93 -12.78 18.39
C GLU A 127 5.62 -12.13 17.04
N THR A 128 6.52 -12.17 16.07
CA THR A 128 6.25 -11.70 14.70
C THR A 128 5.13 -12.51 14.07
N ILE A 129 5.14 -13.84 14.22
CA ILE A 129 4.09 -14.71 13.69
C ILE A 129 2.75 -14.46 14.41
N ARG A 130 2.76 -14.33 15.74
CA ARG A 130 1.56 -13.99 16.52
C ARG A 130 0.98 -12.63 16.13
N LEU A 131 1.84 -11.65 15.87
CA LEU A 131 1.43 -10.34 15.37
C LEU A 131 0.85 -10.46 13.96
N MET A 132 1.47 -11.25 13.09
CA MET A 132 0.98 -11.47 11.73
C MET A 132 -0.39 -12.13 11.73
N ALA A 133 -0.59 -13.20 12.49
CA ALA A 133 -1.87 -13.90 12.59
C ALA A 133 -3.02 -13.00 13.08
N ARG A 134 -2.73 -12.04 13.97
CA ARG A 134 -3.73 -11.09 14.49
C ARG A 134 -4.13 -9.99 13.49
N LYS A 135 -3.29 -9.71 12.50
CA LYS A 135 -3.38 -8.50 11.67
C LYS A 135 -3.45 -8.78 10.18
N ILE A 136 -3.20 -10.01 9.75
CA ILE A 136 -3.29 -10.39 8.33
C ILE A 136 -4.72 -10.16 7.85
N GLU A 137 -4.86 -9.46 6.73
CA GLU A 137 -6.17 -9.11 6.19
C GLU A 137 -6.65 -10.22 5.26
N MET A 138 -7.56 -11.06 5.73
CA MET A 138 -8.13 -12.15 4.91
C MET A 138 -8.88 -11.61 3.67
N PRO A 139 -8.88 -12.36 2.56
CA PRO A 139 -9.79 -12.10 1.44
C PRO A 139 -11.26 -12.03 1.88
N ASP A 140 -11.98 -11.01 1.43
CA ASP A 140 -13.40 -10.82 1.75
C ASP A 140 -14.19 -10.32 0.53
N VAL A 141 -14.83 -11.26 -0.17
CA VAL A 141 -15.65 -10.99 -1.35
C VAL A 141 -16.85 -10.08 -1.04
N ARG A 142 -17.36 -10.11 0.19
CA ARG A 142 -18.53 -9.32 0.59
C ARG A 142 -18.18 -7.83 0.68
N LYS A 143 -16.96 -7.54 1.15
CA LYS A 143 -16.43 -6.17 1.22
C LYS A 143 -15.81 -5.72 -0.10
N ASN A 144 -15.17 -6.64 -0.82
CA ASN A 144 -14.34 -6.34 -1.97
C ASN A 144 -14.75 -7.21 -3.16
N ALA A 145 -15.61 -6.70 -4.04
CA ALA A 145 -16.08 -7.45 -5.22
C ALA A 145 -14.92 -7.90 -6.15
N TRP A 146 -13.80 -7.19 -6.15
CA TRP A 146 -12.61 -7.55 -6.92
C TRP A 146 -11.88 -8.80 -6.39
N GLU A 147 -12.16 -9.22 -5.16
CA GLU A 147 -11.64 -10.46 -4.57
C GLU A 147 -12.50 -11.68 -4.92
N ARG A 148 -13.47 -11.58 -5.84
CA ARG A 148 -14.40 -12.68 -6.19
C ARG A 148 -13.72 -14.03 -6.48
N ASN A 149 -12.54 -14.02 -7.08
CA ASN A 149 -11.76 -15.22 -7.41
C ASN A 149 -10.78 -15.54 -6.28
N SER A 150 -11.29 -15.71 -5.07
CA SER A 150 -10.49 -16.10 -3.89
C SER A 150 -10.81 -17.52 -3.48
N LEU A 151 -9.76 -18.31 -3.24
CA LEU A 151 -9.85 -19.64 -2.64
C LEU A 151 -9.11 -19.63 -1.29
N ILE A 152 -9.78 -20.07 -0.23
CA ILE A 152 -9.16 -20.23 1.10
C ILE A 152 -8.94 -21.73 1.33
N LEU A 153 -7.68 -22.15 1.37
CA LEU A 153 -7.30 -23.54 1.64
C LEU A 153 -6.83 -23.67 3.08
N ARG A 154 -7.37 -24.65 3.82
CA ARG A 154 -6.96 -24.89 5.21
C ARG A 154 -5.79 -25.87 5.26
N SER A 155 -4.62 -25.38 5.65
CA SER A 155 -3.35 -26.11 5.69
C SER A 155 -3.23 -27.04 6.90
N SER A 156 -4.22 -27.91 7.11
CA SER A 156 -4.06 -29.02 8.07
C SER A 156 -3.34 -30.20 7.43
N ASP A 157 -3.62 -30.54 6.17
CA ASP A 157 -2.89 -31.51 5.31
C ASP A 157 -3.32 -31.29 3.84
N SER A 158 -2.45 -31.55 2.86
CA SER A 158 -2.81 -31.40 1.43
C SER A 158 -3.83 -32.46 1.03
N ALA A 159 -5.09 -32.05 0.85
CA ALA A 159 -6.14 -32.96 0.42
C ALA A 159 -6.13 -33.04 -1.13
N PRO A 160 -6.44 -34.20 -1.72
CA PRO A 160 -6.67 -34.30 -3.17
C PRO A 160 -7.74 -33.31 -3.67
N GLU A 161 -8.68 -32.94 -2.79
CA GLU A 161 -9.73 -31.96 -3.08
C GLU A 161 -9.19 -30.54 -3.31
N ASP A 162 -8.08 -30.17 -2.67
CA ASP A 162 -7.45 -28.86 -2.85
C ASP A 162 -6.99 -28.69 -4.30
N GLU A 163 -6.47 -29.74 -4.93
CA GLU A 163 -6.03 -29.74 -6.33
C GLU A 163 -7.20 -29.42 -7.27
N TYR A 164 -8.34 -30.09 -7.09
CA TYR A 164 -9.53 -29.82 -7.90
C TYR A 164 -10.07 -28.40 -7.70
N GLN A 165 -10.04 -27.88 -6.47
CA GLN A 165 -10.47 -26.51 -6.17
C GLN A 165 -9.55 -25.48 -6.82
N ILE A 166 -8.23 -25.70 -6.80
CA ILE A 166 -7.24 -24.84 -7.46
C ILE A 166 -7.47 -24.85 -8.98
N ILE A 167 -7.60 -26.03 -9.59
CA ILE A 167 -7.86 -26.16 -11.03
C ILE A 167 -9.17 -25.45 -11.42
N GLY A 168 -10.23 -25.63 -10.63
CA GLY A 168 -11.52 -24.96 -10.84
C GLY A 168 -11.40 -23.44 -10.74
N LEU A 169 -10.66 -22.93 -9.76
CA LEU A 169 -10.38 -21.49 -9.62
C LEU A 169 -9.65 -20.93 -10.85
N LEU A 170 -8.59 -21.63 -11.30
CA LEU A 170 -7.80 -21.21 -12.46
C LEU A 170 -8.64 -21.18 -13.73
N ALA A 171 -9.47 -22.21 -13.96
CA ALA A 171 -10.38 -22.26 -15.11
C ALA A 171 -11.41 -21.12 -15.06
N SER A 172 -12.07 -20.91 -13.91
CA SER A 172 -13.03 -19.82 -13.72
C SER A 172 -12.41 -18.44 -13.91
N ALA A 173 -11.16 -18.25 -13.47
CA ALA A 173 -10.44 -16.99 -13.66
C ALA A 173 -10.10 -16.74 -15.13
N LEU A 174 -9.69 -17.78 -15.87
CA LEU A 174 -9.37 -17.69 -17.30
C LEU A 174 -10.60 -17.34 -18.16
N GLU A 175 -11.78 -17.85 -17.82
CA GLU A 175 -13.02 -17.51 -18.51
C GLU A 175 -13.47 -16.06 -18.28
N ASN A 176 -12.98 -15.42 -17.21
CA ASN A 176 -13.44 -14.12 -16.74
C ASN A 176 -12.28 -13.13 -16.49
N PRO A 177 -11.54 -12.72 -17.54
CA PRO A 177 -10.46 -11.76 -17.41
C PRO A 177 -10.94 -10.42 -16.85
N VAL A 178 -10.07 -9.76 -16.08
CA VAL A 178 -10.39 -8.48 -15.44
C VAL A 178 -10.28 -7.38 -16.47
N LYS A 179 -11.40 -6.74 -16.82
CA LYS A 179 -11.40 -5.66 -17.82
C LYS A 179 -10.97 -4.33 -17.20
N PRO A 180 -10.19 -3.49 -17.92
CA PRO A 180 -10.02 -2.09 -17.58
C PRO A 180 -11.39 -1.44 -17.36
N ASN A 181 -11.55 -0.66 -16.29
CA ASN A 181 -12.74 0.16 -16.16
C ASN A 181 -12.67 1.27 -17.21
N GLU A 182 -13.74 1.47 -17.98
CA GLU A 182 -13.91 2.66 -18.82
C GLU A 182 -14.06 3.94 -17.96
N GLU A 183 -14.42 3.79 -16.67
CA GLU A 183 -14.52 4.90 -15.72
C GLU A 183 -13.18 5.32 -15.12
N ASN A 184 -12.58 6.31 -15.79
CA ASN A 184 -12.11 7.58 -15.23
C ASN A 184 -11.12 7.47 -14.04
N THR A 185 -9.95 6.90 -14.30
CA THR A 185 -8.78 6.99 -13.41
C THR A 185 -8.41 8.44 -13.07
N GLU A 186 -8.62 9.38 -13.99
CA GLU A 186 -8.38 10.81 -13.78
C GLU A 186 -9.37 11.43 -12.79
N GLN A 187 -10.66 11.06 -12.85
CA GLN A 187 -11.66 11.56 -11.90
C GLN A 187 -11.44 11.02 -10.49
N LYS A 188 -10.98 9.76 -10.32
CA LYS A 188 -10.64 9.25 -8.98
C LYS A 188 -9.41 9.92 -8.37
N GLU A 189 -8.42 10.29 -9.19
CA GLU A 189 -7.27 11.06 -8.72
C GLU A 189 -7.65 12.52 -8.42
N ALA A 190 -8.50 13.13 -9.26
CA ALA A 190 -9.07 14.45 -9.02
C ALA A 190 -9.96 14.48 -7.76
N ASP A 191 -10.77 13.45 -7.53
CA ASP A 191 -11.63 13.33 -6.35
C ASP A 191 -10.81 13.09 -5.08
N ARG A 192 -9.71 12.32 -5.16
CA ARG A 192 -8.73 12.19 -4.06
C ARG A 192 -8.03 13.52 -3.77
N ALA A 193 -7.63 14.26 -4.80
CA ALA A 193 -7.03 15.58 -4.65
C ALA A 193 -8.03 16.60 -4.07
N ALA A 194 -9.29 16.54 -4.49
CA ALA A 194 -10.37 17.38 -3.97
C ALA A 194 -10.71 17.02 -2.50
N CYS A 195 -10.68 15.74 -2.13
CA CYS A 195 -10.90 15.29 -0.76
C CYS A 195 -9.73 15.70 0.16
N ALA A 196 -8.49 15.63 -0.33
CA ALA A 196 -7.32 16.17 0.35
C ALA A 196 -7.41 17.70 0.52
N ALA A 197 -7.86 18.42 -0.51
CA ALA A 197 -8.09 19.87 -0.44
C ALA A 197 -9.20 20.23 0.57
N SER A 198 -10.28 19.44 0.64
CA SER A 198 -11.35 19.59 1.63
C SER A 198 -10.83 19.39 3.07
N THR A 199 -10.01 18.37 3.29
CA THR A 199 -9.42 18.06 4.62
C THR A 199 -8.46 19.15 5.07
N VAL A 200 -7.59 19.64 4.18
CA VAL A 200 -6.66 20.76 4.46
C VAL A 200 -7.42 22.04 4.76
N HIS A 201 -8.53 22.30 4.04
CA HIS A 201 -9.37 23.46 4.32
C HIS A 201 -10.02 23.36 5.71
N GLN A 202 -10.55 22.20 6.10
CA GLN A 202 -11.15 22.03 7.43
C GLN A 202 -10.11 22.16 8.54
N ALA A 203 -8.91 21.60 8.34
CA ALA A 203 -7.79 21.77 9.25
C ALA A 203 -7.36 23.26 9.38
N ASP A 204 -7.27 24.02 8.28
CA ASP A 204 -6.95 25.46 8.34
C ASP A 204 -8.00 26.23 9.15
N GLN A 205 -9.28 25.93 8.95
CA GLN A 205 -10.35 26.59 9.67
C GLN A 205 -10.28 26.29 11.18
N ALA A 206 -9.98 25.04 11.56
CA ALA A 206 -9.79 24.66 12.96
C ALA A 206 -8.54 25.32 13.58
N CYS A 207 -7.41 25.34 12.88
CA CYS A 207 -6.19 26.01 13.33
C CYS A 207 -6.42 27.51 13.59
N ARG A 208 -7.17 28.19 12.72
CA ARG A 208 -7.52 29.61 12.93
C ARG A 208 -8.31 29.82 14.21
N ARG A 209 -9.29 28.97 14.50
CA ARG A 209 -10.08 29.04 15.75
C ARG A 209 -9.19 28.83 16.98
N ILE A 210 -8.31 27.85 16.94
CA ILE A 210 -7.36 27.55 18.03
C ILE A 210 -6.40 28.73 18.25
N ILE A 211 -5.86 29.32 17.19
CA ILE A 211 -4.98 30.49 17.28
C ILE A 211 -5.74 31.69 17.88
N SER A 212 -6.99 31.93 17.46
CA SER A 212 -7.81 33.00 18.03
C SER A 212 -8.04 32.80 19.53
N GLN A 213 -8.30 31.56 19.96
CA GLN A 213 -8.44 31.23 21.38
C GLN A 213 -7.12 31.41 22.14
N ALA A 214 -6.02 30.90 21.61
CA ALA A 214 -4.67 31.05 22.16
C ALA A 214 -4.27 32.53 22.35
N MET A 215 -4.58 33.37 21.36
CA MET A 215 -4.31 34.82 21.42
C MET A 215 -5.19 35.53 22.45
N LYS A 216 -6.44 35.07 22.62
CA LYS A 216 -7.35 35.57 23.66
C LYS A 216 -6.84 35.18 25.05
N ASP A 217 -6.47 33.91 25.24
CA ASP A 217 -5.94 33.42 26.51
C ASP A 217 -4.67 34.17 26.92
N ALA A 218 -3.74 34.39 25.98
CA ALA A 218 -2.54 35.18 26.24
C ALA A 218 -2.86 36.64 26.65
N LYS A 219 -3.88 37.24 26.03
CA LYS A 219 -4.34 38.60 26.37
C LYS A 219 -4.98 38.66 27.75
N ASP A 220 -5.80 37.68 28.09
CA ASP A 220 -6.47 37.58 29.39
C ASP A 220 -5.46 37.36 30.54
N HIS A 221 -4.28 36.83 30.23
CA HIS A 221 -3.13 36.70 31.14
C HIS A 221 -2.15 37.89 31.10
N ASN A 222 -2.55 39.02 30.53
CA ASN A 222 -1.77 40.28 30.49
C ASN A 222 -0.39 40.18 29.81
N VAL A 223 -0.22 39.31 28.81
CA VAL A 223 1.01 39.25 28.01
C VAL A 223 1.26 40.60 27.31
N LEU A 224 2.49 41.10 27.39
CA LEU A 224 2.90 42.39 26.81
C LEU A 224 2.62 42.48 25.30
N PRO A 225 2.22 43.65 24.76
CA PRO A 225 1.91 43.81 23.34
C PRO A 225 3.04 43.43 22.37
N SER A 226 4.31 43.67 22.76
CA SER A 226 5.49 43.25 21.99
C SER A 226 5.63 41.72 21.91
N MET A 227 5.32 41.03 23.00
CA MET A 227 5.35 39.58 23.11
C MET A 227 4.14 38.93 22.42
N MET A 228 2.98 39.60 22.43
CA MET A 228 1.81 39.17 21.65
C MET A 228 2.10 39.13 20.15
N LYS A 229 2.88 40.08 19.63
CA LYS A 229 3.29 40.09 18.22
C LYS A 229 4.15 38.87 17.89
N SER A 230 5.17 38.59 18.71
CA SER A 230 6.04 37.41 18.52
C SER A 230 5.28 36.08 18.67
N LEU A 231 4.34 36.00 19.62
CA LEU A 231 3.47 34.83 19.78
C LEU A 231 2.60 34.59 18.54
N ALA A 232 2.01 35.64 17.96
CA ALA A 232 1.21 35.53 16.75
C ALA A 232 2.04 35.06 15.54
N GLU A 233 3.29 35.52 15.42
CA GLU A 233 4.21 35.08 14.38
C GLU A 233 4.59 33.60 14.54
N GLU A 234 4.89 33.14 15.76
CA GLU A 234 5.21 31.74 16.03
C GLU A 234 4.00 30.80 15.85
N LEU A 235 2.78 31.23 16.23
CA LEU A 235 1.55 30.47 16.02
C LEU A 235 1.20 30.31 14.53
N ASN A 236 1.38 31.37 13.75
CA ASN A 236 1.15 31.31 12.30
C ASN A 236 2.19 30.45 11.58
N ARG A 237 3.45 30.48 12.04
CA ARG A 237 4.50 29.58 11.54
C ARG A 237 4.15 28.11 11.84
N LEU A 238 3.74 27.80 13.07
CA LEU A 238 3.31 26.46 13.47
C LEU A 238 2.13 25.96 12.62
N LYS A 239 1.17 26.85 12.29
CA LYS A 239 0.07 26.52 11.39
C LYS A 239 0.57 26.18 9.98
N ALA A 240 1.48 26.99 9.44
CA ALA A 240 2.02 26.78 8.10
C ALA A 240 2.73 25.42 7.99
N GLU A 241 3.58 25.10 8.97
CA GLU A 241 4.25 23.79 9.07
C GLU A 241 3.24 22.64 9.16
N PHE A 242 2.23 22.78 10.03
CA PHE A 242 1.19 21.76 10.21
C PHE A 242 0.35 21.49 8.95
N LEU A 243 -0.02 22.55 8.21
CA LEU A 243 -0.78 22.41 6.97
C LEU A 243 0.05 21.83 5.83
N GLU A 244 1.35 22.12 5.78
CA GLU A 244 2.27 21.49 4.82
C GLU A 244 2.47 20.00 5.12
N ASP A 245 2.60 19.62 6.40
CA ASP A 245 2.68 18.21 6.80
C ASP A 245 1.40 17.42 6.43
N LEU A 246 0.23 18.08 6.51
CA LEU A 246 -1.05 17.51 6.07
C LEU A 246 -1.13 17.38 4.54
N ARG A 247 -0.63 18.36 3.78
CA ARG A 247 -0.58 18.33 2.31
C ARG A 247 0.34 17.23 1.78
N GLN A 248 1.44 16.95 2.49
CA GLN A 248 2.42 15.93 2.11
C GLN A 248 2.05 14.51 2.60
N GLY A 249 0.97 14.36 3.38
CA GLY A 249 0.48 13.07 3.87
C GLY A 249 1.35 12.45 4.99
N ASP A 250 2.30 13.21 5.54
CA ASP A 250 3.30 12.67 6.49
C ASP A 250 2.73 12.38 7.89
N ASN A 251 1.52 12.85 8.21
CA ASN A 251 0.80 12.52 9.45
C ASN A 251 0.05 11.17 9.40
N LEU A 252 -0.01 10.49 8.26
CA LEU A 252 -0.70 9.19 8.12
C LEU A 252 0.16 7.98 8.57
N LYS A 253 1.12 8.18 9.48
CA LYS A 253 2.02 7.10 9.95
C LYS A 253 1.76 6.62 11.37
N ASN A 254 0.89 7.29 12.12
CA ASN A 254 0.62 6.95 13.52
C ASN A 254 -0.88 6.80 13.82
N GLN A 255 -1.65 6.00 13.06
CA GLN A 255 -2.73 5.15 13.57
C GLN A 255 -3.46 4.40 12.44
N THR A 256 -3.93 3.22 12.80
CA THR A 256 -4.51 2.14 12.01
C THR A 256 -5.67 2.54 11.11
N CYS A 257 -5.64 2.10 9.84
CA CYS A 257 -6.79 2.09 8.95
C CYS A 257 -7.80 1.04 9.41
N THR A 258 -8.89 1.49 10.04
CA THR A 258 -10.17 0.79 10.02
C THR A 258 -11.10 1.64 9.15
N GLU A 259 -11.44 1.16 7.96
CA GLU A 259 -12.53 1.72 7.17
C GLU A 259 -13.84 1.23 7.77
N ASP A 260 -14.51 2.10 8.50
CA ASP A 260 -15.97 2.27 8.51
C ASP A 260 -16.30 3.40 9.48
N GLU A 261 -16.20 4.64 8.98
CA GLU A 261 -17.13 5.73 9.24
C GLU A 261 -16.62 6.98 8.51
N TYR A 262 -17.57 7.75 7.99
CA TYR A 262 -17.42 9.12 7.54
C TYR A 262 -17.03 10.00 8.75
N SER A 263 -15.83 9.78 9.28
CA SER A 263 -15.30 10.40 10.49
C SER A 263 -14.06 11.18 10.12
N ASP A 264 -14.32 12.45 9.82
CA ASP A 264 -13.48 13.62 9.97
C ASP A 264 -11.99 13.36 10.28
N THR A 265 -11.17 13.10 9.26
CA THR A 265 -9.70 13.00 9.37
C THR A 265 -9.09 14.23 10.04
N ALA A 266 -9.75 15.39 9.95
CA ALA A 266 -9.31 16.58 10.67
C ALA A 266 -9.43 16.39 12.20
N ALA A 267 -10.45 15.68 12.68
CA ALA A 267 -10.67 15.45 14.10
C ALA A 267 -9.56 14.64 14.79
N SER A 268 -8.81 13.79 14.07
CA SER A 268 -7.71 13.01 14.67
C SER A 268 -6.40 13.81 14.79
N VAL A 269 -6.16 14.80 13.93
CA VAL A 269 -4.89 15.53 13.85
C VAL A 269 -4.96 16.91 14.55
N ILE A 270 -6.15 17.52 14.64
CA ILE A 270 -6.40 18.79 15.34
C ILE A 270 -5.93 18.79 16.82
N PRO A 271 -6.10 17.72 17.62
CA PRO A 271 -5.65 17.69 19.02
C PRO A 271 -4.12 17.88 19.16
N SER A 272 -3.33 17.39 18.20
CA SER A 272 -1.87 17.55 18.19
C SER A 272 -1.47 19.02 17.98
N PHE A 273 -2.13 19.71 17.05
CA PHE A 273 -1.94 21.14 16.84
C PHE A 273 -2.37 21.95 18.06
N GLN A 274 -3.52 21.62 18.67
CA GLN A 274 -4.02 22.28 19.88
C GLN A 274 -3.02 22.15 21.04
N HIS A 275 -2.47 20.96 21.29
CA HIS A 275 -1.49 20.74 22.34
C HIS A 275 -0.20 21.58 22.13
N LYS A 276 0.32 21.62 20.90
CA LYS A 276 1.50 22.43 20.55
C LYS A 276 1.22 23.93 20.70
N ALA A 277 0.05 24.40 20.26
CA ALA A 277 -0.37 25.79 20.40
C ALA A 277 -0.51 26.20 21.88
N THR A 278 -1.14 25.37 22.72
CA THR A 278 -1.26 25.64 24.16
C THR A 278 0.10 25.66 24.85
N THR A 279 0.99 24.73 24.51
CA THR A 279 2.37 24.70 25.05
C THR A 279 3.13 25.98 24.70
N LEU A 280 2.95 26.48 23.48
CA LEU A 280 3.56 27.72 23.01
C LEU A 280 3.04 28.93 23.77
N VAL A 281 1.72 29.04 23.95
CA VAL A 281 1.10 30.13 24.74
C VAL A 281 1.59 30.13 26.18
N ASN A 282 1.66 28.96 26.83
CA ASN A 282 2.14 28.84 28.21
C ASN A 282 3.59 29.33 28.38
N LYS A 283 4.45 29.15 27.38
CA LYS A 283 5.82 29.69 27.38
C LYS A 283 5.85 31.23 27.42
N TYR A 284 4.83 31.89 26.88
CA TYR A 284 4.71 33.35 26.86
C TYR A 284 3.99 33.89 28.10
N ILE A 285 3.11 33.11 28.72
CA ILE A 285 2.45 33.45 30.00
C ILE A 285 3.42 33.32 31.19
N LEU A 286 4.34 32.36 31.13
CA LEU A 286 5.32 32.08 32.20
C LEU A 286 6.62 32.90 32.10
N LYS A 287 6.70 33.85 31.16
CA LYS A 287 7.84 34.74 30.93
C LYS A 287 7.57 36.14 31.45
#